data_AF-A0A6I3U4I8-F1
#
_entry.id   AF-A0A6I3U4I8-F1
#
_cell.length_a   1.000
_cell.length_b   1.000
_cell.length_c   1.000
_cell.angle_alpha   90.00
_cell.angle_beta   90.00
_cell.angle_gamma   90.00
#
_symmetry.space_group_name_H-M   'P 1'
#
loop_
_entity.id
_entity.type
_entity.pdbx_description
1 polymer ?
#
loop_
_entity_poly.entity_id
_entity_poly.type
_entity_poly.pdbx_seq_one_letter_code
_entity_poly.pdbx_strand_id
1 'polypeptide(L)'
;PLTEIVFATFNAEGYQIEALQKHLFTLISERLNFRDLLKESIISGAENKLEENKEENYRFQIVNLNDEIGLIRELEYTRLIVDLNPIANIYTQIAGISAGIPQINLSESEYVTHLQNGYILSDLSEFSKAGHYFLDTLEHWNQALIHSIDKIRQNTGNQFVQKWERWLEEAKSEQ
;
A
#
# COMPACT_ATOMS: atom_id res chain seq x y z
N PRO A 1 13.05 14.60 5.08
CA PRO A 1 12.67 13.24 4.65
C PRO A 1 11.68 13.30 3.47
N LEU A 2 11.99 12.63 2.36
CA LEU A 2 11.20 12.63 1.12
C LEU A 2 9.93 11.76 1.17
N THR A 3 9.63 11.13 2.31
CA THR A 3 8.52 10.18 2.43
C THR A 3 7.18 10.89 2.32
N GLU A 4 6.30 10.36 1.49
CA GLU A 4 4.92 10.82 1.28
C GLU A 4 3.94 9.69 1.59
N ILE A 5 2.75 10.04 2.07
CA ILE A 5 1.64 9.11 2.29
C ILE A 5 0.60 9.31 1.19
N VAL A 6 0.31 8.26 0.42
CA VAL A 6 -0.76 8.27 -0.57
C VAL A 6 -1.97 7.54 -0.01
N PHE A 7 -3.07 8.27 0.20
CA PHE A 7 -4.37 7.71 0.53
C PHE A 7 -5.09 7.34 -0.77
N ALA A 8 -4.98 6.08 -1.17
CA ALA A 8 -5.63 5.59 -2.38
C ALA A 8 -7.08 5.12 -2.11
N THR A 9 -8.01 5.53 -2.97
CA THR A 9 -9.37 5.00 -3.04
C THR A 9 -9.60 4.34 -4.39
N PHE A 10 -10.62 3.48 -4.51
CA PHE A 10 -10.95 2.83 -5.77
C PHE A 10 -12.35 3.24 -6.24
N ASN A 11 -12.45 3.74 -7.48
CA ASN A 11 -13.71 4.10 -8.14
C ASN A 11 -14.66 4.94 -7.26
N ALA A 12 -14.12 5.83 -6.43
CA ALA A 12 -14.93 6.66 -5.54
C ALA A 12 -15.58 7.80 -6.32
N GLU A 13 -16.80 8.18 -5.93
CA GLU A 13 -17.48 9.34 -6.50
C GLU A 13 -16.88 10.66 -5.99
N GLY A 14 -17.05 11.75 -6.74
CA GLY A 14 -16.47 13.05 -6.39
C GLY A 14 -16.81 13.52 -4.98
N TYR A 15 -18.07 13.36 -4.55
CA TYR A 15 -18.51 13.73 -3.21
C TYR A 15 -17.84 12.88 -2.10
N GLN A 16 -17.48 11.62 -2.40
CA GLN A 16 -16.79 10.74 -1.45
C GLN A 16 -15.35 11.17 -1.25
N ILE A 17 -14.68 11.58 -2.34
CA ILE A 17 -13.32 12.14 -2.30
C ILE A 17 -13.31 13.46 -1.51
N GLU A 18 -14.26 14.37 -1.78
CA GLU A 18 -14.37 15.63 -1.05
C GLU A 18 -14.62 15.40 0.45
N ALA A 19 -15.49 14.45 0.79
CA ALA A 19 -15.77 14.08 2.16
C ALA A 19 -14.52 13.48 2.86
N LEU A 20 -13.80 12.59 2.18
CA LEU A 20 -12.55 12.00 2.67
C LEU A 20 -11.50 13.09 2.89
N GLN A 21 -11.32 14.00 1.93
CA GLN A 21 -10.39 15.11 2.04
C GLN A 21 -10.72 15.96 3.26
N LYS A 22 -11.98 16.40 3.41
CA LYS A 22 -12.39 17.19 4.57
C LYS A 22 -12.12 16.47 5.90
N HIS A 23 -12.43 15.18 5.96
CA HIS A 23 -12.21 14.38 7.17
C HIS A 23 -10.72 14.23 7.50
N LEU A 24 -9.90 13.92 6.50
CA LEU A 24 -8.45 13.77 6.63
C LEU A 24 -7.81 15.08 7.11
N PHE A 25 -8.15 16.21 6.48
CA PHE A 25 -7.63 17.52 6.89
C PHE A 25 -8.02 17.86 8.33
N THR A 26 -9.24 17.52 8.75
CA THR A 26 -9.69 17.71 10.13
C THR A 26 -8.83 16.86 11.09
N LEU A 27 -8.69 15.56 10.83
CA LEU A 27 -7.90 14.66 11.68
C LEU A 27 -6.43 15.06 11.78
N ILE A 28 -5.83 15.49 10.67
CA ILE A 28 -4.45 15.98 10.64
C ILE A 28 -4.35 17.26 11.47
N SER A 29 -5.27 18.22 11.31
CA SER A 29 -5.25 19.48 12.07
C SER A 29 -5.35 19.29 13.58
N GLU A 30 -6.05 18.24 14.02
CA GLU A 30 -6.25 17.93 15.44
C GLU A 30 -5.03 17.27 16.09
N ARG A 31 -4.18 16.61 15.30
CA ARG A 31 -3.11 15.72 15.81
C ARG A 31 -1.71 16.13 15.40
N LEU A 32 -1.55 16.87 14.31
CA LEU A 32 -0.28 17.20 13.68
C LEU A 32 -0.25 18.67 13.26
N ASN A 33 0.96 19.23 13.14
CA ASN A 33 1.15 20.56 12.58
C ASN A 33 1.38 20.46 11.06
N PHE A 34 0.52 21.09 10.26
CA PHE A 34 0.66 21.10 8.80
C PHE A 34 2.01 21.62 8.30
N ARG A 35 2.66 22.51 9.05
CA ARG A 35 3.99 23.02 8.70
C ARG A 35 5.03 21.90 8.63
N ASP A 36 4.90 20.88 9.47
CA ASP A 36 5.80 19.72 9.50
C ASP A 36 5.53 18.74 8.33
N LEU A 37 4.38 18.91 7.67
CA LEU A 37 3.94 18.10 6.55
C LEU A 37 4.17 18.79 5.20
N LEU A 38 4.61 20.05 5.15
CA LEU A 38 4.91 20.71 3.88
C LEU A 38 6.07 20.00 3.17
N LYS A 39 5.91 19.72 1.87
CA LYS A 39 7.03 19.39 0.98
C LYS A 39 7.86 20.66 0.80
N GLU A 40 9.19 20.55 0.81
CA GLU A 40 10.04 21.67 0.41
C GLU A 40 9.56 22.19 -0.95
N SER A 41 9.22 23.48 -1.03
CA SER A 41 8.59 24.05 -2.22
C SER A 41 9.48 23.82 -3.44
N ILE A 42 9.02 23.02 -4.40
CA ILE A 42 9.59 23.05 -5.74
C ILE A 42 9.34 24.48 -6.23
N ILE A 43 10.43 25.21 -6.48
CA ILE A 43 10.38 26.53 -7.10
C ILE A 43 9.82 26.32 -8.50
N SER A 44 8.50 26.37 -8.63
CA SER A 44 7.81 26.50 -9.91
C SER A 44 8.37 27.75 -10.59
N GLY A 45 8.98 27.54 -11.76
CA GLY A 45 9.62 28.55 -12.59
C GLY A 45 8.61 29.47 -13.27
N ALA A 46 7.81 30.18 -12.49
CA ALA A 46 6.98 31.28 -12.96
C ALA A 46 7.53 32.59 -12.40
N GLU A 47 7.89 33.51 -13.30
CA GLU A 47 8.48 34.82 -12.99
C GLU A 47 7.52 35.77 -12.25
N ASN A 48 6.24 35.42 -12.12
CA ASN A 48 5.22 36.22 -11.45
C ASN A 48 4.59 35.43 -10.28
N LYS A 49 5.14 35.58 -9.08
CA LYS A 49 4.59 34.98 -7.85
C LYS A 49 3.66 35.98 -7.15
N LEU A 50 2.35 35.86 -7.37
CA LEU A 50 1.35 36.40 -6.45
C LEU A 50 1.27 35.46 -5.23
N GLU A 51 1.27 35.99 -4.01
CA GLU A 51 1.23 35.18 -2.77
C GLU A 51 -0.02 34.27 -2.69
N GLU A 52 -1.07 34.63 -3.42
CA GLU A 52 -2.35 33.91 -3.50
C GLU A 52 -2.30 32.62 -4.34
N ASN A 53 -1.22 32.37 -5.11
CA ASN A 53 -1.06 31.18 -5.97
C ASN A 53 -0.09 30.13 -5.39
N LYS A 54 0.24 30.21 -4.10
CA LYS A 54 1.05 29.17 -3.44
C LYS A 54 0.14 27.98 -3.11
N GLU A 55 0.09 27.00 -4.00
CA GLU A 55 -0.46 25.68 -3.64
C GLU A 55 0.44 25.05 -2.57
N GLU A 56 -0.08 24.90 -1.35
CA GLU A 56 0.61 24.20 -0.28
C GLU A 56 0.68 22.71 -0.62
N ASN A 57 1.88 22.23 -0.99
CA ASN A 57 2.10 20.83 -1.32
C ASN A 57 2.48 20.07 -0.04
N TYR A 58 1.64 19.17 0.43
CA TYR A 58 1.87 18.38 1.63
C TYR A 58 2.48 17.01 1.31
N ARG A 59 3.13 16.39 2.31
CA ARG A 59 3.67 15.02 2.29
C ARG A 59 2.56 13.96 2.43
N PHE A 60 1.34 14.31 2.06
CA PHE A 60 0.25 13.37 1.89
C PHE A 60 -0.63 13.83 0.72
N GLN A 61 -1.25 12.87 0.04
CA GLN A 61 -2.20 13.14 -1.04
C GLN A 61 -3.30 12.08 -1.06
N ILE A 62 -4.42 12.40 -1.71
CA ILE A 62 -5.51 11.47 -1.97
C ILE A 62 -5.53 11.17 -3.46
N VAL A 63 -5.54 9.90 -3.82
CA VAL A 63 -5.58 9.44 -5.22
C VAL A 63 -6.79 8.54 -5.40
N ASN A 64 -7.61 8.82 -6.41
CA ASN A 64 -8.72 7.96 -6.78
C ASN A 64 -8.34 7.08 -7.98
N LEU A 65 -8.15 5.79 -7.72
CA LEU A 65 -7.75 4.78 -8.68
C LEU A 65 -8.98 4.26 -9.42
N ASN A 66 -9.04 4.49 -10.72
CA ASN A 66 -10.16 4.04 -11.57
C ASN A 66 -9.80 2.82 -12.41
N ASP A 67 -8.52 2.46 -12.47
CA ASP A 67 -8.03 1.33 -13.22
C ASP A 67 -6.76 0.73 -12.59
N GLU A 68 -6.40 -0.43 -13.12
CA GLU A 68 -5.24 -1.22 -12.75
C GLU A 68 -3.91 -0.50 -13.05
N ILE A 69 -3.87 0.28 -14.13
CA ILE A 69 -2.67 1.01 -14.57
C ILE A 69 -2.32 2.11 -13.57
N GLY A 70 -3.33 2.80 -13.04
CA GLY A 70 -3.19 3.79 -11.99
C GLY A 70 -2.55 3.18 -10.75
N LEU A 71 -3.03 2.01 -10.30
CA LEU A 71 -2.42 1.34 -9.15
C LEU A 71 -0.95 1.01 -9.40
N ILE A 72 -0.61 0.44 -10.56
CA ILE A 72 0.77 0.07 -10.89
C ILE A 72 1.69 1.30 -10.87
N ARG A 73 1.22 2.46 -11.36
CA ARG A 73 1.97 3.72 -11.32
C ARG A 73 2.22 4.19 -9.88
N GLU A 74 1.20 4.16 -9.03
CA GLU A 74 1.36 4.52 -7.62
C GLU A 74 2.35 3.58 -6.90
N LEU A 75 2.37 2.29 -7.27
CA LEU A 75 3.26 1.32 -6.66
C LEU A 75 4.73 1.44 -7.10
N GLU A 76 5.04 2.13 -8.21
CA GLU A 76 6.40 2.21 -8.78
C GLU A 76 7.46 2.67 -7.75
N TYR A 77 7.09 3.64 -6.90
CA TYR A 77 7.98 4.19 -5.85
C TYR A 77 7.48 3.91 -4.44
N THR A 78 6.44 3.08 -4.29
CA THR A 78 5.86 2.75 -2.98
C THR A 78 6.77 1.80 -2.21
N ARG A 79 7.10 2.18 -0.97
CA ARG A 79 7.97 1.37 -0.10
C ARG A 79 7.21 0.34 0.74
N LEU A 80 5.96 0.64 1.08
CA LEU A 80 5.13 -0.13 2.01
C LEU A 80 3.67 0.11 1.66
N ILE A 81 2.90 -0.97 1.52
CA ILE A 81 1.44 -0.92 1.37
C ILE A 81 0.80 -1.15 2.73
N VAL A 82 -0.26 -0.41 3.02
CA VAL A 82 -1.05 -0.57 4.25
C VAL A 82 -2.52 -0.71 3.86
N ASP A 83 -3.12 -1.86 4.18
CA ASP A 83 -4.54 -2.12 3.98
C ASP A 83 -5.15 -2.64 5.29
N LEU A 84 -5.83 -1.74 5.99
CA LEU A 84 -6.47 -2.01 7.28
C LEU A 84 -7.97 -2.33 7.14
N ASN A 85 -8.43 -2.71 5.94
CA ASN A 85 -9.77 -3.25 5.79
C ASN A 85 -9.87 -4.64 6.43
N PRO A 86 -11.06 -5.05 6.95
CA PRO A 86 -11.26 -6.40 7.47
C PRO A 86 -10.98 -7.49 6.43
N ILE A 87 -11.22 -7.19 5.15
CA ILE A 87 -10.85 -8.00 4.01
C ILE A 87 -10.00 -7.12 3.11
N ALA A 88 -8.72 -7.45 2.99
CA ALA A 88 -7.79 -6.70 2.16
C ALA A 88 -8.12 -6.81 0.67
N ASN A 89 -7.82 -5.77 -0.09
CA ASN A 89 -8.02 -5.75 -1.53
C ASN A 89 -7.07 -6.74 -2.22
N ILE A 90 -7.63 -7.80 -2.80
CA ILE A 90 -6.87 -8.87 -3.46
C ILE A 90 -5.98 -8.33 -4.59
N TYR A 91 -6.49 -7.38 -5.37
CA TYR A 91 -5.72 -6.81 -6.48
C TYR A 91 -4.51 -6.02 -5.97
N THR A 92 -4.67 -5.22 -4.92
CA THR A 92 -3.56 -4.55 -4.24
C THR A 92 -2.57 -5.57 -3.66
N GLN A 93 -3.04 -6.68 -3.10
CA GLN A 93 -2.16 -7.73 -2.59
C GLN A 93 -1.31 -8.36 -3.69
N ILE A 94 -1.92 -8.71 -4.82
CA ILE A 94 -1.23 -9.29 -5.97
C ILE A 94 -0.23 -8.29 -6.58
N ALA A 95 -0.66 -7.03 -6.78
CA ALA A 95 0.19 -5.98 -7.33
C ALA A 95 1.38 -5.68 -6.42
N GLY A 96 1.14 -5.59 -5.11
CA GLY A 96 2.20 -5.40 -4.11
C GLY A 96 3.24 -6.50 -4.14
N ILE A 97 2.82 -7.78 -4.15
CA ILE A 97 3.75 -8.92 -4.26
C ILE A 97 4.51 -8.89 -5.58
N SER A 98 3.82 -8.58 -6.69
CA SER A 98 4.43 -8.50 -8.02
C SER A 98 5.51 -7.42 -8.09
N ALA A 99 5.33 -6.32 -7.37
CA ALA A 99 6.32 -5.25 -7.21
C ALA A 99 7.32 -5.51 -6.06
N GLY A 100 7.16 -6.59 -5.29
CA GLY A 100 8.02 -6.92 -4.15
C GLY A 100 7.87 -5.97 -2.95
N ILE A 101 6.71 -5.33 -2.82
CA ILE A 101 6.41 -4.35 -1.79
C ILE A 101 5.81 -5.05 -0.56
N PRO A 102 6.40 -4.88 0.63
CA PRO A 102 5.83 -5.41 1.87
C PRO A 102 4.45 -4.81 2.15
N GLN A 103 3.58 -5.59 2.81
CA GLN A 103 2.21 -5.18 3.10
C GLN A 103 1.86 -5.33 4.58
N ILE A 104 1.16 -4.35 5.14
CA ILE A 104 0.58 -4.42 6.47
C ILE A 104 -0.93 -4.65 6.33
N ASN A 105 -1.42 -5.72 6.93
CA ASN A 105 -2.82 -6.14 6.85
C ASN A 105 -3.36 -6.55 8.23
N LEU A 106 -4.68 -6.71 8.36
CA LEU A 106 -5.34 -7.20 9.58
C LEU A 106 -5.49 -8.73 9.63
N SER A 107 -5.38 -9.42 8.50
CA SER A 107 -5.53 -10.87 8.42
C SER A 107 -4.53 -11.48 7.45
N GLU A 108 -4.05 -12.69 7.75
CA GLU A 108 -3.28 -13.49 6.80
C GLU A 108 -4.10 -13.79 5.54
N SER A 109 -3.39 -13.96 4.42
CA SER A 109 -3.97 -14.42 3.16
C SER A 109 -3.00 -15.35 2.44
N GLU A 110 -3.44 -15.94 1.33
CA GLU A 110 -2.55 -16.70 0.45
C GLU A 110 -1.41 -15.83 -0.10
N TYR A 111 -1.63 -14.52 -0.14
CA TYR A 111 -0.72 -13.52 -0.69
C TYR A 111 0.26 -13.01 0.38
N VAL A 112 -0.21 -12.66 1.58
CA VAL A 112 0.61 -12.01 2.62
C VAL A 112 0.81 -12.93 3.82
N THR A 113 2.08 -13.25 4.13
CA THR A 113 2.48 -14.04 5.30
C THR A 113 3.24 -13.17 6.31
N HIS A 114 2.86 -13.26 7.58
CA HIS A 114 3.42 -12.46 8.66
C HIS A 114 4.95 -12.64 8.79
N LEU A 115 5.67 -11.52 8.98
CA LEU A 115 7.14 -11.39 9.09
C LEU A 115 7.93 -11.93 7.89
N GLN A 116 7.25 -12.31 6.81
CA GLN A 116 7.86 -12.64 5.52
C GLN A 116 7.69 -11.46 4.57
N ASN A 117 6.71 -11.52 3.67
CA ASN A 117 6.39 -10.45 2.72
C ASN A 117 5.39 -9.42 3.26
N GLY A 118 5.05 -9.49 4.55
CA GLY A 118 4.20 -8.50 5.19
C GLY A 118 4.12 -8.66 6.69
N TYR A 119 3.28 -7.84 7.32
CA TYR A 119 3.04 -7.86 8.76
C TYR A 119 1.53 -7.90 9.00
N ILE A 120 1.06 -8.92 9.73
CA ILE A 120 -0.33 -9.04 10.12
C ILE A 120 -0.48 -8.49 11.53
N LEU A 121 -1.27 -7.44 11.68
CA LEU A 121 -1.50 -6.80 12.98
C LEU A 121 -2.43 -7.66 13.83
N SER A 122 -2.06 -7.93 15.07
CA SER A 122 -3.01 -8.44 16.07
C SER A 122 -4.10 -7.42 16.38
N ASP A 123 -3.70 -6.15 16.42
CA ASP A 123 -4.54 -4.98 16.66
C ASP A 123 -3.81 -3.70 16.21
N LEU A 124 -4.54 -2.59 16.14
CA LEU A 124 -4.02 -1.33 15.61
C LEU A 124 -2.88 -0.71 16.44
N SER A 125 -2.69 -1.10 17.70
CA SER A 125 -1.58 -0.59 18.51
C SER A 125 -0.22 -1.07 18.00
N GLU A 126 -0.17 -2.20 17.28
CA GLU A 126 1.05 -2.71 16.66
C GLU A 126 1.46 -1.97 15.37
N PHE A 127 0.61 -1.07 14.84
CA PHE A 127 0.86 -0.43 13.55
C PHE A 127 2.22 0.28 13.49
N SER A 128 2.60 1.00 14.55
CA SER A 128 3.91 1.67 14.62
C SER A 128 5.07 0.69 14.54
N LYS A 129 4.99 -0.44 15.26
CA LYS A 129 6.00 -1.50 15.24
C LYS A 129 6.10 -2.14 13.84
N ALA A 130 4.97 -2.42 13.20
CA ALA A 130 4.92 -2.98 11.86
C ALA A 130 5.52 -2.02 10.80
N GLY A 131 5.24 -0.72 10.93
CA GLY A 131 5.87 0.31 10.10
C GLY A 131 7.38 0.34 10.26
N HIS A 132 7.87 0.41 11.51
CA HIS A 132 9.32 0.40 11.80
C HIS A 132 10.03 -0.85 11.27
N TYR A 133 9.39 -2.02 11.34
CA TYR A 133 9.96 -3.27 10.84
C TYR A 133 10.45 -3.16 9.39
N PHE A 134 9.66 -2.55 8.49
CA PHE A 134 10.00 -2.41 7.07
C PHE A 134 10.63 -1.07 6.67
N LEU A 135 10.48 -0.02 7.48
CA LEU A 135 10.92 1.33 7.13
C LEU A 135 12.27 1.72 7.75
N ASP A 136 12.67 1.12 8.87
CA ASP A 136 13.91 1.52 9.57
C ASP A 136 15.17 0.96 8.91
N THR A 137 15.09 -0.25 8.33
CA THR A 137 16.24 -0.93 7.73
C THR A 137 15.91 -1.51 6.36
N LEU A 138 16.94 -1.70 5.54
CA LEU A 138 16.82 -2.39 4.27
C LEU A 138 16.74 -3.92 4.44
N GLU A 139 17.11 -4.47 5.60
CA GLU A 139 17.20 -5.92 5.82
C GLU A 139 15.83 -6.59 5.69
N HIS A 140 14.87 -6.22 6.53
CA HIS A 140 13.53 -6.81 6.50
C HIS A 140 12.79 -6.50 5.20
N TRP A 141 13.02 -5.32 4.62
CA TRP A 141 12.44 -4.98 3.33
C TRP A 141 12.99 -5.87 2.20
N ASN A 142 14.30 -6.12 2.17
CA ASN A 142 14.91 -7.04 1.20
C ASN A 142 14.47 -8.49 1.41
N GLN A 143 14.31 -8.93 2.67
CA GLN A 143 13.76 -10.25 2.98
C GLN A 143 12.32 -10.38 2.44
N ALA A 144 11.47 -9.35 2.63
CA ALA A 144 10.12 -9.34 2.08
C ALA A 144 10.08 -9.40 0.55
N LEU A 145 11.01 -8.75 -0.14
CA LEU A 145 11.18 -8.88 -1.59
C LEU A 145 11.48 -10.32 -2.00
N ILE A 146 12.41 -10.99 -1.31
CA ILE A 146 12.75 -12.41 -1.57
C ILE A 146 11.53 -13.31 -1.34
N HIS A 147 10.82 -13.13 -0.23
CA HIS A 147 9.60 -13.89 0.05
C HIS A 147 8.49 -13.64 -0.96
N SER A 148 8.40 -12.41 -1.49
CA SER A 148 7.46 -12.08 -2.57
C SER A 148 7.77 -12.87 -3.85
N ILE A 149 9.05 -13.04 -4.20
CA ILE A 149 9.47 -13.89 -5.33
C ILE A 149 9.03 -15.34 -5.13
N ASP A 150 9.17 -15.87 -3.91
CA ASP A 150 8.73 -17.24 -3.60
C ASP A 150 7.20 -17.37 -3.68
N LYS A 151 6.44 -16.38 -3.19
CA LYS A 151 4.98 -16.32 -3.35
C LYS A 151 4.55 -16.30 -4.82
N ILE A 152 5.24 -15.54 -5.68
CA ILE A 152 4.97 -15.55 -7.12
C ILE A 152 5.20 -16.94 -7.70
N ARG A 153 6.32 -17.59 -7.38
CA ARG A 153 6.65 -18.94 -7.87
C ARG A 153 5.63 -20.00 -7.44
N GLN A 154 5.14 -19.92 -6.20
CA GLN A 154 4.13 -20.84 -5.67
C GLN A 154 2.74 -20.70 -6.30
N ASN A 155 2.48 -19.56 -6.94
CA ASN A 155 1.19 -19.21 -7.52
C ASN A 155 1.24 -19.04 -9.05
N THR A 156 2.36 -19.39 -9.69
CA THR A 156 2.53 -19.33 -11.15
C THR A 156 3.20 -20.59 -11.71
N GLY A 157 3.00 -20.83 -13.01
CA GLY A 157 3.71 -21.89 -13.73
C GLY A 157 3.40 -23.32 -13.25
N ASN A 158 4.39 -24.20 -13.34
CA ASN A 158 4.21 -25.64 -13.10
C ASN A 158 3.79 -25.99 -11.67
N GLN A 159 4.18 -25.20 -10.66
CA GLN A 159 3.76 -25.45 -9.27
C GLN A 159 2.26 -25.25 -9.08
N PHE A 160 1.68 -24.28 -9.77
CA PHE A 160 0.24 -24.06 -9.75
C PHE A 160 -0.52 -25.23 -10.39
N VAL A 161 -0.03 -25.73 -11.54
CA VAL A 161 -0.59 -26.90 -12.22
C VAL A 161 -0.55 -28.14 -11.32
N GLN A 162 0.55 -28.37 -10.62
CA GLN A 162 0.68 -29.50 -9.69
C GLN A 162 -0.31 -29.42 -8.51
N LYS A 163 -0.56 -28.22 -7.96
CA LYS A 163 -1.60 -28.03 -6.93
C LYS A 163 -2.98 -28.41 -7.47
N TRP A 164 -3.30 -27.98 -8.69
CA TRP A 164 -4.56 -28.33 -9.36
C TRP A 164 -4.72 -29.82 -9.62
N GLU A 165 -3.68 -30.48 -10.14
CA GLU A 165 -3.68 -31.94 -10.37
C GLU A 165 -3.94 -32.69 -9.06
N ARG A 166 -3.27 -32.28 -7.99
CA ARG A 166 -3.46 -32.86 -6.66
C ARG A 166 -4.89 -32.68 -6.14
N TRP A 167 -5.47 -31.48 -6.24
CA TRP A 167 -6.86 -31.25 -5.82
C TRP A 167 -7.86 -32.07 -6.63
N LEU A 168 -7.60 -32.28 -7.94
CA LEU A 168 -8.43 -33.13 -8.79
C LEU A 168 -8.32 -34.62 -8.42
N GLU A 169 -7.15 -35.09 -7.98
CA GLU A 169 -6.96 -36.45 -7.47
C GLU A 169 -7.67 -36.65 -6.12
N GLU A 170 -7.52 -35.71 -5.20
CA GLU A 170 -8.17 -35.71 -3.88
C GLU A 170 -9.71 -35.76 -4.03
N ALA A 171 -10.28 -34.90 -4.88
CA ALA A 171 -11.72 -34.87 -5.14
C ALA A 171 -12.27 -36.15 -5.79
N LYS A 172 -11.44 -36.88 -6.56
CA LYS A 172 -11.81 -38.19 -7.11
C LYS A 172 -11.73 -39.32 -6.09
N SER A 173 -10.83 -39.20 -5.11
CA SER A 173 -10.63 -40.20 -4.07
C SER A 173 -11.68 -40.15 -2.94
N GLU A 174 -12.44 -39.05 -2.86
CA GLU A 174 -13.54 -38.85 -1.90
C GLU A 174 -14.92 -39.28 -2.43
N GLN A 175 -14.99 -39.82 -3.67
CA GLN A 175 -16.19 -40.44 -4.28
C GLN A 175 -16.13 -41.96 -4.26
#